data_AF-A0A5C6W4S1-F1
#
_entry.id   AF-A0A5C6W4S1-F1
#
_cell.length_a   1.000
_cell.length_b   1.000
_cell.length_c   1.000
_cell.angle_alpha   90.00
_cell.angle_beta   90.00
_cell.angle_gamma   90.00
#
_symmetry.space_group_name_H-M   'P 1'
#
loop_
_entity.id
_entity.type
_entity.pdbx_description
1 polymer ?
#
loop_
_entity_poly.entity_id
_entity_poly.type
_entity_poly.pdbx_seq_one_letter_code
_entity_poly.pdbx_strand_id
1 'polypeptide(L)'
;MRNSKGFSLAETIAAFSLWMLITLLIIPQLVLLTKERMNTQQSLAAYKILHEKTQQVTFDNNEKNNEIIVHEGVDYHLTWEEGNPYNKACLSWENSTHKNKSICFSVS
;
A
#
# COMPACT_ATOMS: atom_id res chain seq x y z
N MET A 1 27.38 55.70 3.28
CA MET A 1 26.52 54.51 3.12
C MET A 1 26.87 53.84 1.80
N ARG A 2 27.48 52.65 1.83
CA ARG A 2 27.97 51.95 0.63
C ARG A 2 26.83 51.10 0.05
N ASN A 3 26.57 51.23 -1.26
CA ASN A 3 25.43 50.65 -1.95
C ASN A 3 25.63 49.13 -2.15
N SER A 4 24.97 48.30 -1.32
CA SER A 4 25.15 46.84 -1.23
C SER A 4 24.26 46.00 -2.16
N LYS A 5 23.62 46.61 -3.17
CA LYS A 5 22.54 45.98 -3.95
C LYS A 5 22.95 44.70 -4.70
N GLY A 6 24.22 44.58 -5.11
CA GLY A 6 24.72 43.36 -5.78
C GLY A 6 24.99 42.18 -4.85
N PHE A 7 25.37 42.44 -3.59
CA PHE A 7 25.68 41.39 -2.61
C PHE A 7 24.42 40.67 -2.14
N SER A 8 23.32 41.42 -1.97
CA SER A 8 22.03 40.86 -1.56
C SER A 8 21.37 39.98 -2.63
N LEU A 9 21.54 40.29 -3.92
CA LEU A 9 20.93 39.51 -5.00
C LEU A 9 21.64 38.16 -5.23
N ALA A 10 22.97 38.13 -5.08
CA ALA A 10 23.72 36.87 -5.13
C ALA A 10 23.36 35.95 -3.95
N GLU A 11 23.20 36.54 -2.76
CA GLU A 11 22.80 35.81 -1.55
C GLU A 11 21.38 35.22 -1.67
N THR A 12 20.42 35.96 -2.22
CA THR A 12 19.05 35.45 -2.44
C THR A 12 19.00 34.35 -3.50
N ILE A 13 19.78 34.46 -4.58
CA ILE A 13 19.88 33.40 -5.60
C ILE A 13 20.48 32.13 -4.99
N ALA A 14 21.52 32.26 -4.16
CA ALA A 14 22.12 31.13 -3.48
C ALA A 14 21.12 30.44 -2.53
N ALA A 15 20.41 31.23 -1.71
CA ALA A 15 19.38 30.71 -0.80
C ALA A 15 18.24 30.02 -1.56
N PHE A 16 17.76 30.63 -2.65
CA PHE A 16 16.71 30.05 -3.50
C PHE A 16 17.17 28.75 -4.16
N SER A 17 18.41 28.69 -4.63
CA SER A 17 18.98 27.48 -5.25
C SER A 17 19.06 26.33 -4.24
N LEU A 18 19.41 26.61 -2.98
CA LEU A 18 19.39 25.63 -1.90
C LEU A 18 17.97 25.13 -1.63
N TRP A 19 16.99 26.03 -1.56
CA TRP A 19 15.58 25.63 -1.39
C TRP A 19 15.08 24.76 -2.56
N MET A 20 15.43 25.12 -3.80
CA MET A 20 15.10 24.31 -4.98
C MET A 20 15.73 22.93 -4.92
N LEU A 21 16.99 22.82 -4.48
CA LEU A 21 17.66 21.53 -4.32
C LEU A 21 16.98 20.68 -3.25
N ILE A 22 16.62 21.29 -2.11
CA ILE A 22 15.90 20.61 -1.03
C ILE A 22 14.53 20.11 -1.50
N THR A 23 13.74 20.94 -2.19
CA THR A 23 12.42 20.53 -2.68
C THR A 23 12.50 19.41 -3.71
N LEU A 24 13.47 19.48 -4.64
CA LEU A 24 13.73 18.43 -5.62
C LEU A 24 14.09 17.09 -4.97
N LEU A 25 14.76 17.09 -3.81
CA LEU A 25 15.06 15.87 -3.06
C LEU A 25 13.86 15.37 -2.26
N ILE A 26 13.05 16.26 -1.68
CA ILE A 26 11.93 15.88 -0.80
C ILE A 26 10.75 15.30 -1.61
N ILE A 27 10.41 15.89 -2.76
CA ILE A 27 9.27 15.45 -3.58
C ILE A 27 9.30 13.93 -3.88
N PRO A 28 10.38 13.34 -4.43
CA PRO A 28 10.40 11.91 -4.74
C PRO A 28 10.29 11.05 -3.47
N GLN A 29 10.84 11.50 -2.34
CA GLN A 29 10.74 10.79 -1.06
C GLN A 29 9.29 10.77 -0.56
N LEU A 30 8.57 11.88 -0.66
CA LEU A 30 7.15 11.95 -0.28
C LEU A 30 6.27 11.06 -1.17
N VAL A 31 6.55 11.02 -2.47
CA VAL A 31 5.84 10.13 -3.41
C VAL A 31 6.09 8.67 -3.02
N LEU A 32 7.33 8.30 -2.70
CA LEU A 32 7.66 6.95 -2.26
C LEU A 32 6.94 6.57 -0.96
N LEU A 33 6.99 7.43 0.06
CA LEU A 33 6.32 7.21 1.34
C LEU A 33 4.80 7.07 1.18
N THR A 34 4.19 7.84 0.29
CA THR A 34 2.75 7.74 0.01
C THR A 34 2.41 6.39 -0.61
N LYS A 35 3.21 5.90 -1.58
CA LYS A 35 3.03 4.57 -2.18
C LYS A 35 3.20 3.45 -1.15
N GLU A 36 4.19 3.54 -0.27
CA GLU A 36 4.40 2.54 0.80
C GLU A 36 3.23 2.51 1.79
N ARG A 37 2.67 3.68 2.12
CA ARG A 37 1.45 3.76 2.96
C ARG A 37 0.25 3.09 2.30
N MET A 38 0.00 3.37 1.02
CA MET A 38 -1.10 2.74 0.27
C MET A 38 -0.94 1.22 0.22
N ASN A 39 0.26 0.72 -0.07
CA ASN A 39 0.55 -0.72 -0.05
C ASN A 39 0.30 -1.35 1.33
N THR A 40 0.66 -0.64 2.41
CA THR A 40 0.43 -1.11 3.79
C THR A 40 -1.06 -1.13 4.15
N GLN A 41 -1.82 -0.14 3.69
CA GLN A 41 -3.28 -0.13 3.87
C GLN A 41 -3.95 -1.27 3.11
N GLN A 42 -3.54 -1.51 1.86
CA GLN A 42 -4.04 -2.63 1.05
C GLN A 42 -3.76 -3.99 1.70
N SER A 43 -2.58 -4.19 2.29
CA SER A 43 -2.26 -5.44 2.98
C SER A 43 -3.07 -5.61 4.27
N LEU A 44 -3.26 -4.54 5.05
CA LEU A 44 -4.10 -4.57 6.24
C LEU A 44 -5.56 -4.89 5.88
N ALA A 45 -6.09 -4.29 4.82
CA ALA A 45 -7.41 -4.60 4.30
C ALA A 45 -7.52 -6.06 3.87
N ALA A 46 -6.52 -6.58 3.15
CA ALA A 46 -6.44 -7.99 2.77
C ALA A 46 -6.52 -8.92 4.00
N TYR A 47 -5.72 -8.65 5.04
CA TYR A 47 -5.74 -9.42 6.28
C TYR A 47 -7.10 -9.39 6.97
N LYS A 48 -7.73 -8.21 7.02
CA LYS A 48 -9.06 -8.05 7.63
C LYS A 48 -10.11 -8.84 6.87
N ILE A 49 -10.15 -8.71 5.54
CA ILE A 49 -11.08 -9.44 4.67
C ILE A 49 -10.90 -10.94 4.85
N LEU A 50 -9.66 -11.43 4.77
CA LEU A 50 -9.37 -12.85 4.90
C LEU A 50 -9.74 -13.39 6.29
N HIS A 51 -9.52 -12.60 7.35
CA HIS A 51 -9.93 -12.97 8.70
C HIS A 51 -11.46 -13.05 8.84
N GLU A 52 -12.18 -12.05 8.32
CA GLU A 52 -13.64 -12.02 8.35
C GLU A 52 -14.24 -13.21 7.59
N LYS A 53 -13.71 -13.50 6.39
CA LYS A 53 -14.19 -14.62 5.56
C LYS A 53 -13.89 -15.99 6.17
N THR A 54 -12.71 -16.15 6.77
CA THR A 54 -12.40 -17.40 7.48
C THR A 54 -13.27 -17.58 8.72
N GLN A 55 -13.55 -16.52 9.48
CA GLN A 55 -14.49 -16.58 10.60
C GLN A 55 -15.92 -16.93 10.16
N GLN A 56 -16.43 -16.32 9.09
CA GLN A 56 -17.77 -16.63 8.56
C GLN A 56 -17.91 -18.09 8.14
N VAL A 57 -16.88 -18.69 7.54
CA VAL A 57 -16.89 -20.11 7.17
C VAL A 57 -16.78 -21.00 8.41
N THR A 58 -15.91 -20.68 9.37
CA THR A 58 -15.69 -21.51 10.56
C THR A 58 -16.85 -21.47 11.56
N PHE A 59 -17.47 -20.30 11.78
CA PHE A 59 -18.52 -20.14 12.80
C PHE A 59 -19.95 -20.21 12.24
N ASP A 60 -20.21 -19.61 11.08
CA ASP A 60 -21.56 -19.55 10.51
C ASP A 60 -21.84 -20.70 9.52
N ASN A 61 -20.86 -21.61 9.32
CA ASN A 61 -20.93 -22.74 8.40
C ASN A 61 -21.25 -22.32 6.95
N ASN A 62 -20.80 -21.13 6.55
CA ASN A 62 -20.94 -20.64 5.18
C ASN A 62 -20.12 -21.50 4.18
N GLU A 63 -20.59 -21.55 2.93
CA GLU A 63 -19.89 -22.28 1.88
C GLU A 63 -18.53 -21.64 1.52
N LYS A 64 -17.53 -22.48 1.31
CA LYS A 64 -16.17 -22.09 0.88
C LYS A 64 -16.15 -21.80 -0.62
N ASN A 65 -16.66 -20.64 -1.00
CA ASN A 65 -16.72 -20.23 -2.40
C ASN A 65 -15.60 -19.25 -2.76
N ASN A 66 -15.02 -19.44 -3.94
CA ASN A 66 -14.10 -18.46 -4.51
C ASN A 66 -14.90 -17.24 -4.96
N GLU A 67 -14.44 -16.05 -4.59
CA GLU A 67 -15.15 -14.81 -4.87
C GLU A 67 -14.18 -13.65 -5.11
N ILE A 68 -14.69 -12.60 -5.76
CA ILE A 68 -13.97 -11.35 -5.97
C ILE A 68 -14.59 -10.31 -5.04
N ILE A 69 -13.77 -9.74 -4.17
CA ILE A 69 -14.18 -8.78 -3.15
C ILE A 69 -13.60 -7.43 -3.54
N VAL A 70 -14.45 -6.47 -3.86
CA VAL A 70 -14.02 -5.11 -4.19
C VAL A 70 -13.97 -4.28 -2.91
N HIS A 71 -12.78 -3.79 -2.55
CA HIS A 71 -12.60 -2.93 -1.38
C HIS A 71 -11.72 -1.73 -1.75
N GLU A 72 -12.22 -0.52 -1.50
CA GLU A 72 -11.53 0.74 -1.84
C GLU A 72 -11.04 0.82 -3.31
N GLY A 73 -11.80 0.20 -4.23
CA GLY A 73 -11.47 0.16 -5.66
C GLY A 73 -10.36 -0.83 -6.04
N VAL A 74 -9.98 -1.73 -5.12
CA VAL A 74 -9.06 -2.84 -5.36
C VAL A 74 -9.84 -4.16 -5.39
N ASP A 75 -9.56 -4.98 -6.39
CA ASP A 75 -10.16 -6.30 -6.53
C ASP A 75 -9.32 -7.35 -5.80
N TYR A 76 -9.91 -7.96 -4.78
CA TYR A 76 -9.29 -9.04 -4.00
C TYR A 76 -9.91 -10.37 -4.40
N HIS A 77 -9.10 -11.29 -4.90
CA HIS A 77 -9.51 -12.62 -5.32
C HIS A 77 -9.30 -13.61 -4.17
N LEU A 78 -10.39 -14.11 -3.61
CA LEU A 78 -10.39 -15.14 -2.58
C LEU A 78 -10.42 -16.52 -3.22
N THR A 79 -9.46 -17.37 -2.84
CA THR A 79 -9.37 -18.75 -3.28
C THR A 79 -9.26 -19.69 -2.08
N TRP A 80 -10.10 -20.72 -2.07
CA TRP A 80 -10.02 -21.82 -1.11
C TRP A 80 -9.25 -22.97 -1.73
N GLU A 81 -8.14 -23.35 -1.10
CA GLU A 81 -7.33 -24.50 -1.48
C GLU A 81 -7.56 -25.62 -0.47
N GLU A 82 -8.09 -26.75 -0.93
CA GLU A 82 -8.13 -27.98 -0.13
C GLU A 82 -6.74 -28.62 -0.14
N GLY A 83 -5.92 -28.25 0.84
CA GLY A 83 -4.60 -28.83 1.04
C GLY A 83 -4.66 -30.07 1.93
N ASN A 84 -3.97 -31.14 1.56
CA ASN A 84 -3.61 -32.21 2.49
C ASN A 84 -2.37 -31.72 3.29
N PRO A 85 -2.40 -31.49 4.63
CA PRO A 85 -3.42 -31.89 5.62
C PRO A 85 -4.37 -30.77 6.14
N TYR A 86 -4.28 -29.53 5.67
CA TYR A 86 -5.16 -28.42 6.10
C TYR A 86 -5.69 -27.61 4.92
N ASN A 87 -6.96 -27.18 5.04
CA ASN A 87 -7.57 -26.24 4.10
C ASN A 87 -6.89 -24.87 4.26
N LYS A 88 -6.69 -24.16 3.15
CA LYS A 88 -6.10 -22.82 3.15
C LYS A 88 -7.04 -21.86 2.44
N ALA A 89 -7.17 -20.66 2.99
CA ALA A 89 -7.80 -19.54 2.32
C ALA A 89 -6.69 -18.58 1.89
N CYS A 90 -6.62 -18.26 0.61
CA CYS A 90 -5.67 -17.31 0.06
C CYS A 90 -6.40 -16.12 -0.56
N LEU A 91 -5.91 -14.92 -0.31
CA LEU A 91 -6.41 -13.69 -0.91
C LEU A 91 -5.30 -13.09 -1.77
N SER A 92 -5.60 -12.79 -3.03
CA SER A 92 -4.64 -12.21 -3.98
C SER A 92 -5.18 -10.91 -4.58
N TRP A 93 -4.29 -9.95 -4.80
CA TRP A 93 -4.64 -8.64 -5.37
C TRP A 93 -3.43 -8.03 -6.09
N GLU A 94 -3.70 -7.07 -6.98
CA GLU A 94 -2.67 -6.23 -7.58
C GLU A 94 -2.48 -4.97 -6.72
N ASN A 95 -1.25 -4.71 -6.28
CA ASN A 95 -0.97 -3.56 -5.44
C ASN A 95 -0.78 -2.26 -6.26
N SER A 96 -0.62 -1.11 -5.59
CA SER A 96 -0.42 0.19 -6.26
C SER A 96 0.89 0.31 -7.06
N THR A 97 1.73 -0.72 -7.07
CA THR A 97 2.97 -0.81 -7.85
C THR A 97 2.88 -1.87 -8.96
N HIS A 98 1.68 -2.31 -9.33
CA HIS A 98 1.45 -3.36 -10.34
C HIS A 98 2.13 -4.69 -10.03
N LYS A 99 2.25 -5.01 -8.73
CA LYS A 99 2.79 -6.29 -8.26
C LYS A 99 1.65 -7.08 -7.66
N ASN A 100 1.47 -8.30 -8.16
CA ASN A 100 0.56 -9.26 -7.56
C ASN A 100 1.09 -9.66 -6.18
N LYS A 101 0.25 -9.49 -5.17
CA LYS A 101 0.49 -9.91 -3.79
C LYS A 101 -0.55 -10.94 -3.42
N SER A 102 -0.15 -11.86 -2.55
CA SER A 102 -1.06 -12.82 -1.95
C SER A 102 -0.72 -13.02 -0.48
N ILE A 103 -1.76 -13.29 0.31
CA ILE A 103 -1.65 -13.73 1.70
C ILE A 103 -2.51 -14.98 1.86
N CYS A 104 -2.11 -15.88 2.74
CA CYS A 104 -2.86 -17.11 3.01
C CYS A 104 -2.98 -17.35 4.51
N PHE A 105 -4.13 -17.91 4.91
CA PHE A 105 -4.36 -18.44 6.25
C PHE A 105 -4.75 -19.92 6.16
N SER A 106 -4.18 -20.73 7.05
CA SER A 106 -4.61 -22.11 7.27
C SER A 106 -5.89 -22.10 8.08
N VAL A 107 -6.92 -22.78 7.58
CA VAL A 107 -8.21 -22.95 8.23
C VAL A 107 -8.29 -24.41 8.67
N SER A 108 -8.21 -24.63 9.98
CA SER A 108 -8.32 -25.95 10.62
C SER A 108 -9.76 -26.31 10.93
#